data_AF-A0A2N3D334-F1
#
_entry.id   AF-A0A2N3D334-F1
#
_cell.length_a   1.000
_cell.length_b   1.000
_cell.length_c   1.000
_cell.angle_alpha   90.00
_cell.angle_beta   90.00
_cell.angle_gamma   90.00
#
_symmetry.space_group_name_H-M   'P 1'
#
loop_
_entity.id
_entity.type
_entity.pdbx_description
1 polymer ?
#
loop_
_entity_poly.entity_id
_entity_poly.type
_entity_poly.pdbx_seq_one_letter_code
_entity_poly.pdbx_strand_id
1 'polypeptide(L)'
;MAVLVLIVLGAILGWLASIMAHTETPGAILRQIAIGVLAALVAGTIANGGTMLGGLSLIGLGVAVAASAAALALYHAILRRREAA
;
A
#
# COMPACT_ATOMS: atom_id res chain seq x y z
N MET A 1 -2.49 3.63 -17.88
CA MET A 1 -3.23 2.50 -17.27
C MET A 1 -2.53 1.93 -16.05
N ALA A 2 -1.22 1.66 -16.10
CA ALA A 2 -0.44 1.17 -14.97
C ALA A 2 -0.64 1.97 -13.65
N VAL A 3 -0.63 3.30 -13.73
CA VAL A 3 -0.81 4.17 -12.55
C VAL A 3 -2.18 3.98 -11.90
N LEU A 4 -3.26 3.91 -12.68
CA LEU A 4 -4.61 3.67 -12.13
C LEU A 4 -4.69 2.31 -11.45
N VAL A 5 -4.07 1.28 -12.03
CA VAL A 5 -4.00 -0.06 -11.42
C VAL A 5 -3.25 0.00 -10.08
N LEU A 6 -2.10 0.67 -10.02
CA LEU A 6 -1.33 0.81 -8.78
C LEU A 6 -2.11 1.57 -7.69
N ILE A 7 -2.84 2.63 -8.07
CA ILE A 7 -3.69 3.37 -7.13
C ILE A 7 -4.82 2.48 -6.61
N VAL A 8 -5.55 1.81 -7.50
CA VAL A 8 -6.66 0.92 -7.11
C VAL A 8 -6.15 -0.22 -6.22
N LEU A 9 -5.03 -0.83 -6.59
CA LEU A 9 -4.43 -1.93 -5.84
C LEU A 9 -3.94 -1.47 -4.47
N GLY A 10 -3.24 -0.34 -4.40
CA GLY A 10 -2.78 0.24 -3.14
C GLY A 10 -3.94 0.65 -2.23
N ALA A 11 -5.03 1.17 -2.82
CA ALA A 11 -6.24 1.52 -2.07
C ALA A 11 -6.96 0.29 -1.53
N ILE A 12 -7.09 -0.78 -2.33
CA ILE A 12 -7.68 -2.06 -1.88
C ILE A 12 -6.85 -2.65 -0.75
N LEU A 13 -5.52 -2.67 -0.88
CA LEU A 13 -4.64 -3.20 0.17
C LEU A 13 -4.73 -2.37 1.46
N GLY A 14 -4.73 -1.04 1.35
CA GLY A 14 -4.88 -0.16 2.50
C GLY A 14 -6.24 -0.28 3.18
N TRP A 15 -7.31 -0.48 2.42
CA TRP A 15 -8.64 -0.75 2.93
C TRP A 15 -8.77 -2.14 3.57
N LEU A 16 -8.18 -3.18 2.97
CA LEU A 16 -8.14 -4.50 3.58
C LEU A 16 -7.38 -4.48 4.92
N ALA A 17 -6.27 -3.75 4.97
CA ALA A 17 -5.54 -3.55 6.22
C ALA A 17 -6.37 -2.81 7.27
N SER A 18 -7.25 -1.88 6.87
CA SER A 18 -8.14 -1.21 7.80
C SER A 18 -9.17 -2.13 8.42
N ILE A 19 -9.70 -3.07 7.63
CA ILE A 19 -10.62 -4.11 8.09
C ILE A 19 -9.90 -5.07 9.04
N MET A 20 -8.71 -5.57 8.66
CA MET A 20 -7.95 -6.50 9.49
C MET A 20 -7.61 -5.91 10.87
N ALA A 21 -7.26 -4.62 10.89
CA ALA A 21 -6.94 -3.90 12.11
C ALA A 21 -8.16 -3.42 12.91
N HIS A 22 -9.37 -3.75 12.47
CA HIS A 22 -10.63 -3.32 13.10
C HIS A 22 -10.63 -1.82 13.39
N THR A 23 -10.11 -1.03 12.44
CA THR A 23 -9.91 0.40 12.63
C THR A 23 -11.25 1.12 12.45
N GLU A 24 -11.86 1.58 13.55
CA GLU A 24 -13.20 2.22 13.50
C GLU A 24 -13.14 3.70 13.16
N THR A 25 -11.96 4.33 13.29
CA THR A 25 -11.82 5.78 13.07
C THR A 25 -11.67 6.10 11.58
N PRO A 26 -12.55 6.93 10.98
CA PRO A 26 -12.50 7.26 9.55
C PRO A 26 -11.14 7.83 9.11
N GLY A 27 -10.50 8.62 9.97
CA GLY A 27 -9.18 9.20 9.70
C GLY A 27 -8.06 8.17 9.65
N ALA A 28 -8.15 7.08 10.44
CA ALA A 28 -7.14 6.02 10.45
C ALA A 28 -7.25 5.13 9.21
N ILE A 29 -8.48 4.85 8.76
CA ILE A 29 -8.77 4.13 7.51
C ILE A 29 -8.18 4.89 6.31
N LEU A 30 -8.46 6.19 6.20
CA LEU A 30 -7.91 7.02 5.12
C LEU A 30 -6.39 7.03 5.12
N ARG A 31 -5.76 6.98 6.30
CA ARG A 31 -4.30 6.94 6.43
C ARG A 31 -3.73 5.60 5.94
N GLN A 32 -4.35 4.47 6.26
CA GLN A 32 -3.93 3.16 5.74
C GLN A 32 -4.10 3.07 4.22
N ILE A 33 -5.21 3.59 3.68
CA ILE A 33 -5.41 3.72 2.23
C ILE A 33 -4.30 4.56 1.60
N ALA A 34 -4.03 5.75 2.15
CA ALA A 34 -2.98 6.63 1.64
C ALA A 34 -1.59 5.96 1.68
N ILE A 35 -1.26 5.26 2.77
CA ILE A 35 0.00 4.50 2.89
C ILE A 35 0.07 3.40 1.83
N GLY A 36 -1.00 2.63 1.65
CA GLY A 36 -1.07 1.55 0.66
C GLY A 36 -0.91 2.06 -0.77
N VAL A 37 -1.53 3.18 -1.12
CA VAL A 37 -1.40 3.85 -2.42
C VAL A 37 0.02 4.39 -2.62
N LEU A 38 0.58 5.11 -1.65
CA LEU A 38 1.93 5.67 -1.77
C LEU A 38 2.98 4.57 -1.91
N ALA A 39 2.89 3.50 -1.12
CA ALA A 39 3.79 2.37 -1.22
C ALA A 39 3.70 1.68 -2.59
N ALA A 40 2.48 1.46 -3.10
CA ALA A 40 2.27 0.84 -4.41
C ALA A 40 2.83 1.71 -5.55
N LEU A 41 2.65 3.02 -5.47
CA LEU A 41 3.16 3.96 -6.46
C LEU A 41 4.69 4.01 -6.45
N VAL A 42 5.30 4.16 -5.28
CA VAL A 42 6.77 4.25 -5.15
C VAL A 42 7.43 2.93 -5.54
N ALA A 43 6.93 1.81 -5.04
CA ALA A 43 7.49 0.50 -5.38
C ALA A 43 7.23 0.14 -6.85
N GLY A 44 6.03 0.43 -7.35
CA GLY A 44 5.68 0.20 -8.75
C GLY A 44 6.49 1.05 -9.73
N THR A 45 6.82 2.30 -9.41
CA THR A 45 7.66 3.14 -10.28
C THR A 45 9.10 2.67 -10.31
N ILE A 46 9.67 2.35 -9.15
CA ILE A 46 11.04 1.87 -9.03
C ILE A 46 11.18 0.52 -9.76
N ALA A 47 10.25 -0.40 -9.55
CA ALA A 47 10.30 -1.73 -10.15
C ALA A 47 10.06 -1.73 -11.67
N ASN A 48 9.38 -0.72 -12.22
CA ASN A 48 9.23 -0.53 -13.66
C ASN A 48 10.33 0.38 -14.27
N GLY A 49 11.45 0.57 -13.56
CA GLY A 49 12.61 1.32 -14.07
C GLY A 49 12.34 2.80 -14.33
N GLY A 50 11.39 3.40 -13.62
CA GLY A 50 10.96 4.80 -13.82
C GLY A 50 10.00 5.02 -15.00
N THR A 51 9.71 3.98 -15.79
CA THR A 51 8.73 4.08 -16.89
C THR A 51 7.33 3.75 -16.41
N MET A 52 6.56 4.77 -16.01
CA MET A 52 5.14 4.60 -15.64
C MET A 52 4.22 4.30 -16.85
N LEU A 53 4.72 4.48 -18.07
CA LEU A 53 3.95 4.44 -19.33
C LEU A 53 4.26 3.22 -20.22
N GLY A 54 5.38 2.53 -19.99
CA GLY A 54 5.88 1.43 -20.82
C GLY A 54 5.39 0.05 -20.38
N GLY A 55 4.07 -0.14 -20.24
CA GLY A 55 3.49 -1.45 -19.86
C GLY A 55 3.72 -1.83 -18.39
N LEU A 56 2.66 -2.27 -17.71
CA LEU A 56 2.78 -2.73 -16.33
C LEU A 56 3.42 -4.13 -16.33
N SER A 57 4.68 -4.25 -15.89
CA SER A 57 5.32 -5.56 -15.76
C SER A 57 4.71 -6.34 -14.59
N LEU A 58 4.58 -7.67 -14.75
CA LEU A 58 4.09 -8.56 -13.70
C LEU A 58 4.95 -8.47 -12.43
N ILE A 59 6.26 -8.27 -12.62
CA ILE A 59 7.24 -8.08 -11.55
C ILE A 59 6.97 -6.77 -10.79
N GLY A 60 6.78 -5.66 -11.51
CA GLY A 60 6.47 -4.38 -10.87
C GLY A 60 5.16 -4.40 -10.09
N LEU A 61 4.17 -5.15 -10.57
CA LEU A 61 2.91 -5.39 -9.87
C LEU A 61 3.12 -6.19 -8.58
N GLY A 62 3.87 -7.29 -8.64
CA GLY A 62 4.19 -8.11 -7.47
C GLY A 62 4.99 -7.34 -6.41
N VAL A 63 5.97 -6.55 -6.83
CA VAL A 63 6.78 -5.70 -5.93
C VAL A 63 5.91 -4.63 -5.28
N ALA A 64 5.00 -3.99 -6.02
CA ALA A 64 4.07 -3.02 -5.46
C ALA A 64 3.16 -3.63 -4.39
N VAL A 65 2.61 -4.82 -4.64
CA VAL A 65 1.79 -5.54 -3.65
C VAL A 65 2.59 -5.88 -2.40
N ALA A 66 3.78 -6.46 -2.58
CA ALA A 66 4.63 -6.87 -1.47
C ALA A 66 5.06 -5.66 -0.62
N ALA A 67 5.44 -4.55 -1.26
CA ALA A 67 5.82 -3.32 -0.57
C ALA A 67 4.65 -2.70 0.20
N SER A 68 3.46 -2.61 -0.40
CA SER A 68 2.27 -2.10 0.29
C SER A 68 1.88 -2.99 1.48
N ALA A 69 1.90 -4.32 1.32
CA ALA A 69 1.63 -5.24 2.41
C ALA A 69 2.65 -5.09 3.55
N ALA A 70 3.94 -4.99 3.24
CA ALA A 70 5.00 -4.78 4.23
C ALA A 70 4.86 -3.44 4.96
N ALA A 71 4.56 -2.34 4.23
CA ALA A 71 4.36 -1.02 4.82
C ALA A 71 3.17 -1.00 5.78
N LEU A 72 2.07 -1.65 5.40
CA LEU A 72 0.88 -1.77 6.26
C LEU A 72 1.14 -2.67 7.46
N ALA A 73 1.82 -3.80 7.29
CA ALA A 73 2.21 -4.67 8.41
C ALA A 73 3.11 -3.92 9.41
N LEU A 74 4.06 -3.13 8.93
CA LEU A 74 4.93 -2.31 9.77
C LEU A 74 4.15 -1.22 10.50
N TYR A 75 3.22 -0.54 9.83
CA TYR A 75 2.33 0.45 10.45
C TYR A 75 1.56 -0.14 11.64
N HIS A 76 0.98 -1.33 11.47
CA HIS A 76 0.27 -2.02 12.55
C HIS A 76 1.21 -2.53 13.64
N ALA A 77 2.39 -3.04 13.30
CA ALA A 77 3.37 -3.48 14.29
C ALA A 77 3.85 -2.31 15.17
N ILE A 78 4.05 -1.12 14.60
CA ILE A 78 4.44 0.09 15.34
C ILE A 78 3.28 0.58 16.22
N LEU A 79 2.05 0.63 15.69
CA LEU A 79 0.88 1.04 16.46
C LEU A 79 0.63 0.11 17.66
N ARG A 80 0.64 -1.19 17.43
CA ARG A 80 0.46 -2.20 18.49
C ARG A 80 1.56 -2.13 19.55
N ARG A 81 2.78 -1.78 19.17
CA ARG A 81 3.89 -1.55 20.12
C ARG A 81 3.70 -0.29 20.96
N ARG A 82 3.06 0.75 20.42
CA ARG A 82 2.77 1.98 21.16
C ARG A 82 1.60 1.85 22.13
N GLU A 83 0.69 0.91 21.91
CA GLU A 83 -0.39 0.59 22.86
C GLU A 83 0.10 -0.28 24.02
N ALA A 84 1.23 -0.99 23.85
CA ALA A 84 1.81 -1.87 24.87
C ALA A 84 2.89 -1.20 25.74
N ALA A 85 3.23 0.08 25.49
CA ALA A 85 4.25 0.86 26.19
C ALA A 85 3.62 2.05 26.92
#